data_AF-A0A1W9TCC7-F1
#
_entry.id   AF-A0A1W9TCC7-F1
#
_cell.length_a   1.000
_cell.length_b   1.000
_cell.length_c   1.000
_cell.angle_alpha   90.00
_cell.angle_beta   90.00
_cell.angle_gamma   90.00
#
_symmetry.space_group_name_H-M   'P 1'
#
loop_
_entity.id
_entity.type
_entity.pdbx_description
1 polymer ?
#
loop_
_entity_poly.entity_id
_entity_poly.type
_entity_poly.pdbx_seq_one_letter_code
_entity_poly.pdbx_strand_id
1 'polypeptide(L)'
;WCAGGALHHFGAEANCATVPNSTFNIDRQPPLENIKKAIAWDGLNARYWQKLALVLMKDRDDFADKSSYRENRVRVKEIITALQEAVLLNPCETESYIRLAREYTYLWQEPDYREKWLPAADRAMESAAFFVGEKNPRQHVEMGHYWNMRAGHPWLRAERRDAALQRARWHYHKALALDPGNREMAREIDEKMAKTKR
;
A
#
# COMPACT_ATOMS: atom_id res chain seq x y z
N TRP A 1 -17.01 1.78 24.85
CA TRP A 1 -17.55 2.96 24.14
C TRP A 1 -18.20 3.87 25.16
N CYS A 2 -17.66 5.08 25.36
CA CYS A 2 -18.32 6.12 26.16
C CYS A 2 -19.08 7.06 25.22
N ALA A 3 -20.10 7.76 25.73
CA ALA A 3 -20.94 8.67 24.94
C ALA A 3 -20.15 9.71 24.12
N GLY A 4 -19.01 10.20 24.65
CA GLY A 4 -18.12 11.10 23.91
C GLY A 4 -17.54 10.47 22.64
N GLY A 5 -17.03 9.23 22.70
CA GLY A 5 -16.45 8.56 21.54
C GLY A 5 -17.47 8.31 20.42
N ALA A 6 -18.73 8.06 20.76
CA ALA A 6 -19.80 7.92 19.78
C ALA A 6 -20.11 9.24 19.05
N LEU A 7 -20.09 10.38 19.75
CA LEU A 7 -20.30 11.71 19.15
C LEU A 7 -19.15 12.09 18.22
N HIS A 8 -17.91 11.82 18.64
CA HIS A 8 -16.72 12.02 17.81
C HIS A 8 -16.79 11.20 16.52
N HIS A 9 -17.11 9.90 16.64
CA HIS A 9 -17.25 9.02 15.50
C HIS A 9 -18.39 9.46 14.56
N PHE A 10 -19.54 9.87 15.10
CA PHE A 10 -20.65 10.39 14.30
C PHE A 10 -20.27 11.66 13.53
N GLY A 11 -19.60 12.61 14.19
CA GLY A 11 -19.09 13.82 13.54
C GLY A 11 -18.09 13.52 12.41
N ALA A 12 -17.27 12.48 12.59
CA ALA A 12 -16.34 12.02 11.56
C ALA A 12 -17.05 11.38 10.36
N GLU A 13 -18.01 10.47 10.60
CA GLU A 13 -18.80 9.81 9.56
C GLU A 13 -19.63 10.80 8.72
N ALA A 14 -20.09 11.90 9.31
CA ALA A 14 -20.77 12.98 8.59
C ALA A 14 -19.87 13.69 7.55
N ASN A 15 -18.54 13.64 7.73
CA ASN A 15 -17.58 14.19 6.77
C ASN A 15 -17.06 13.11 5.80
N CYS A 16 -16.85 11.89 6.28
CA CYS A 16 -16.26 10.80 5.51
C CYS A 16 -16.90 9.48 5.94
N ALA A 17 -17.78 8.90 5.13
CA ALA A 17 -18.41 7.62 5.50
C ALA A 17 -17.38 6.47 5.43
N THR A 18 -17.12 5.73 6.52
CA THR A 18 -16.24 4.54 6.50
C THR A 18 -17.00 3.22 6.41
N VAL A 19 -18.29 3.25 6.73
CA VAL A 19 -19.25 2.15 6.55
C VAL A 19 -20.34 2.56 5.56
N PRO A 20 -20.94 1.60 4.83
CA PRO A 20 -22.13 1.88 4.04
C PRO A 20 -23.25 2.38 4.96
N ASN A 21 -23.52 3.67 4.93
CA ASN A 21 -24.58 4.27 5.72
C ASN A 21 -25.64 4.85 4.77
N SER A 22 -26.82 4.22 4.72
CA SER A 22 -27.94 4.69 3.90
C SER A 22 -28.54 6.02 4.39
N THR A 23 -28.21 6.43 5.62
CA THR A 23 -28.74 7.64 6.26
C THR A 23 -28.13 8.92 5.71
N PHE A 24 -26.88 8.85 5.27
CA PHE A 24 -26.18 9.98 4.68
C PHE A 24 -25.78 9.60 3.26
N ASN A 25 -26.36 10.26 2.26
CA ASN A 25 -25.99 10.10 0.85
C ASN A 25 -24.63 10.77 0.56
N ILE A 26 -23.60 10.36 1.30
CA ILE A 26 -22.25 10.92 1.25
C ILE A 26 -21.45 10.19 0.16
N ASP A 27 -20.67 10.97 -0.58
CA ASP A 27 -19.75 10.48 -1.60
C ASP A 27 -18.80 9.42 -1.01
N ARG A 28 -18.67 8.29 -1.71
CA ARG A 28 -17.75 7.21 -1.34
C ARG A 28 -16.29 7.64 -1.49
N GLN A 29 -16.01 8.67 -2.30
CA GLN A 29 -14.73 9.34 -2.48
C GLN A 29 -14.80 10.77 -1.93
N PRO A 30 -14.84 10.97 -0.61
CA PRO A 30 -14.95 12.30 -0.03
C PRO A 30 -13.75 13.16 -0.42
N PRO A 31 -13.94 14.48 -0.62
CA PRO A 31 -12.84 15.41 -0.83
C PRO A 31 -11.77 15.35 0.26
N LEU A 32 -10.53 15.68 -0.08
CA LEU A 32 -9.38 15.67 0.84
C LEU A 32 -9.67 16.41 2.16
N GLU A 33 -10.29 17.58 2.07
CA GLU A 33 -10.62 18.40 3.23
C GLU A 33 -11.65 17.75 4.16
N ASN A 34 -12.58 16.97 3.62
CA ASN A 34 -13.54 16.23 4.43
C ASN A 34 -12.89 15.05 5.15
N ILE A 35 -11.93 14.38 4.51
CA ILE A 35 -11.16 13.30 5.16
C ILE A 35 -10.33 13.86 6.33
N LYS A 36 -9.66 15.01 6.15
CA LYS A 36 -8.91 15.66 7.23
C LYS A 36 -9.82 16.07 8.39
N LYS A 37 -11.02 16.60 8.11
CA LYS A 37 -12.02 16.88 9.14
C LYS A 37 -12.44 15.61 9.88
N ALA A 38 -12.67 14.51 9.18
CA ALA A 38 -13.02 13.24 9.81
C ALA A 38 -11.91 12.74 10.76
N ILE A 39 -10.64 12.85 10.35
CA ILE A 39 -9.48 12.54 11.21
C ILE A 39 -9.41 13.45 12.44
N ALA A 40 -9.71 14.74 12.29
CA ALA A 40 -9.75 15.67 13.42
C ALA A 40 -10.87 15.32 14.42
N TRP A 41 -11.98 14.76 13.94
CA TRP A 41 -13.09 14.30 14.78
C TRP A 41 -12.79 12.95 15.44
N ASP A 42 -12.29 11.98 14.70
CA ASP A 42 -12.04 10.60 15.14
C ASP A 42 -10.77 10.03 14.48
N GLY A 43 -9.61 10.50 14.96
CA GLY A 43 -8.30 10.10 14.43
C GLY A 43 -7.90 8.66 14.71
N LEU A 44 -8.67 7.92 15.52
CA LEU A 44 -8.38 6.53 15.90
C LEU A 44 -8.95 5.52 14.90
N ASN A 45 -9.78 5.96 13.94
CA ASN A 45 -10.29 5.08 12.90
C ASN A 45 -9.31 5.00 11.73
N ALA A 46 -8.66 3.83 11.59
CA ALA A 46 -7.70 3.52 10.54
C ALA A 46 -8.24 3.78 9.11
N ARG A 47 -9.55 3.63 8.88
CA ARG A 47 -10.14 3.80 7.54
C ARG A 47 -10.02 5.23 7.03
N TYR A 48 -10.05 6.24 7.89
CA TYR A 48 -9.85 7.63 7.45
C TYR A 48 -8.44 7.84 6.90
N TRP A 49 -7.44 7.34 7.62
CA TRP A 49 -6.04 7.40 7.20
C TRP A 49 -5.78 6.64 5.90
N GLN A 50 -6.43 5.49 5.71
CA GLN A 50 -6.38 4.76 4.45
C GLN A 50 -6.97 5.56 3.29
N LYS A 51 -8.15 6.16 3.49
CA LYS A 51 -8.77 7.02 2.47
C LYS A 51 -7.90 8.24 2.16
N LEU A 52 -7.30 8.85 3.18
CA LEU A 52 -6.35 9.95 3.00
C LEU A 52 -5.19 9.52 2.10
N ALA A 53 -4.55 8.39 2.40
CA ALA A 53 -3.47 7.85 1.58
C ALA A 53 -3.92 7.62 0.13
N LEU A 54 -5.09 7.03 -0.10
CA LEU A 54 -5.59 6.76 -1.46
C LEU A 54 -5.83 8.05 -2.27
N VAL A 55 -6.39 9.09 -1.64
CA VAL A 55 -6.61 10.38 -2.30
C VAL A 55 -5.27 11.07 -2.61
N LEU A 56 -4.31 11.03 -1.67
CA LEU A 56 -2.97 11.57 -1.88
C LEU A 56 -2.19 10.82 -2.97
N MET A 57 -2.32 9.49 -3.04
CA MET A 57 -1.74 8.68 -4.11
C MET A 57 -2.32 9.08 -5.47
N LYS A 58 -3.64 9.25 -5.55
CA LYS A 58 -4.31 9.70 -6.78
C LYS A 58 -3.82 11.10 -7.19
N ASP A 59 -3.76 12.04 -6.26
CA ASP A 59 -3.22 13.38 -6.52
C ASP A 59 -1.79 13.30 -7.08
N ARG A 60 -0.91 12.54 -6.43
CA ARG A 60 0.46 12.33 -6.91
C ARG A 60 0.48 11.77 -8.35
N ASP A 61 -0.32 10.75 -8.62
CA ASP A 61 -0.38 10.10 -9.93
C ASP A 61 -0.89 11.06 -11.02
N ASP A 62 -1.87 11.91 -10.70
CA ASP A 62 -2.38 12.96 -11.61
C ASP A 62 -1.30 14.02 -11.95
N PHE A 63 -0.27 14.17 -11.10
CA PHE A 63 0.86 15.07 -11.31
C PHE A 63 2.17 14.38 -11.69
N ALA A 64 2.17 13.07 -11.96
CA ALA A 64 3.40 12.27 -12.13
C ALA A 64 4.31 12.78 -13.26
N ASP A 65 3.74 13.12 -14.42
CA ASP A 65 4.50 13.57 -15.60
C ASP A 65 5.04 15.00 -15.50
N LYS A 66 4.54 15.78 -14.53
CA LYS A 66 4.83 17.21 -14.39
C LYS A 66 5.70 17.52 -13.18
N SER A 67 5.84 16.57 -12.26
CA SER A 67 6.50 16.80 -10.97
C SER A 67 7.98 16.50 -11.05
N SER A 68 8.79 17.40 -10.49
CA SER A 68 10.17 17.09 -10.16
C SER A 68 10.24 16.00 -9.07
N TYR A 69 11.37 15.30 -8.97
CA TYR A 69 11.59 14.36 -7.87
C TYR A 69 11.39 15.02 -6.50
N ARG A 70 11.81 16.28 -6.34
CA ARG A 70 11.67 17.03 -5.09
C ARG A 70 10.21 17.23 -4.69
N GLU A 71 9.34 17.55 -5.64
CA GLU A 71 7.90 17.71 -5.39
C GLU A 71 7.25 16.35 -5.14
N ASN A 72 7.60 15.33 -5.93
CA ASN A 72 7.10 13.97 -5.74
C ASN A 72 7.46 13.42 -4.35
N ARG A 73 8.68 13.69 -3.88
CA ARG A 73 9.15 13.31 -2.54
C ARG A 73 8.27 13.87 -1.42
N VAL A 74 7.80 15.12 -1.54
CA VAL A 74 6.91 15.72 -0.54
C VAL A 74 5.60 14.94 -0.48
N ARG A 75 4.98 14.71 -1.65
CA ARG A 75 3.74 13.92 -1.75
C ARG A 75 3.90 12.50 -1.21
N VAL A 76 4.96 11.80 -1.60
CA VAL A 76 5.28 10.44 -1.13
C VAL A 76 5.41 10.40 0.39
N LYS A 77 6.06 11.39 1.01
CA LYS A 77 6.17 11.44 2.48
C LYS A 77 4.83 11.62 3.17
N GLU A 78 3.94 12.43 2.63
CA GLU A 78 2.58 12.58 3.17
C GLU A 78 1.77 11.29 3.06
N ILE A 79 1.88 10.58 1.92
CA ILE A 79 1.26 9.26 1.73
C ILE A 79 1.83 8.25 2.73
N ILE A 80 3.16 8.20 2.91
CA ILE A 80 3.81 7.31 3.87
C ILE A 80 3.29 7.57 5.29
N THR A 81 3.18 8.83 5.72
CA THR A 81 2.64 9.17 7.04
C THR A 81 1.23 8.64 7.20
N ALA A 82 0.34 8.89 6.22
CA ALA A 82 -1.04 8.40 6.30
C ALA A 82 -1.13 6.87 6.34
N LEU A 83 -0.29 6.17 5.58
CA LEU A 83 -0.24 4.70 5.60
C LEU A 83 0.37 4.15 6.89
N GLN A 84 1.36 4.81 7.48
CA GLN A 84 1.94 4.44 8.77
C GLN A 84 0.89 4.55 9.90
N GLU A 85 0.11 5.63 9.92
CA GLU A 85 -1.01 5.78 10.87
C GLU A 85 -2.07 4.69 10.65
N ALA A 86 -2.42 4.40 9.39
CA ALA A 86 -3.36 3.35 9.07
C ALA A 86 -2.93 1.96 9.58
N VAL A 87 -1.65 1.58 9.41
CA VAL A 87 -1.16 0.27 9.90
C VAL A 87 -0.93 0.25 11.41
N LEU A 88 -0.66 1.40 12.04
CA LEU A 88 -0.58 1.50 13.49
C LEU A 88 -1.95 1.23 14.13
N LEU A 89 -3.01 1.82 13.56
CA LEU A 89 -4.38 1.70 14.05
C LEU A 89 -5.06 0.39 13.66
N ASN A 90 -4.69 -0.20 12.51
CA ASN A 90 -5.16 -1.51 12.08
C ASN A 90 -4.02 -2.35 11.46
N PRO A 91 -3.23 -3.05 12.29
CA PRO A 91 -2.12 -3.87 11.83
C PRO A 91 -2.53 -5.05 10.95
N CYS A 92 -3.82 -5.45 10.94
CA CYS A 92 -4.25 -6.61 10.14
C CYS A 92 -4.64 -6.24 8.70
N GLU A 93 -4.67 -4.95 8.33
CA GLU A 93 -4.99 -4.54 6.97
C GLU A 93 -3.78 -4.68 6.03
N THR A 94 -3.81 -5.76 5.25
CA THR A 94 -2.72 -6.13 4.32
C THR A 94 -2.48 -5.09 3.25
N GLU A 95 -3.54 -4.51 2.68
CA GLU A 95 -3.45 -3.59 1.56
C GLU A 95 -2.61 -2.34 1.89
N SER A 96 -2.74 -1.83 3.13
CA SER A 96 -1.98 -0.69 3.62
C SER A 96 -0.48 -0.97 3.65
N TYR A 97 -0.06 -2.17 4.05
CA TYR A 97 1.34 -2.57 4.02
C TYR A 97 1.91 -2.70 2.61
N ILE A 98 1.15 -3.28 1.68
CA ILE A 98 1.58 -3.42 0.27
C ILE A 98 1.78 -2.03 -0.34
N ARG A 99 0.85 -1.09 -0.09
CA ARG A 99 0.99 0.29 -0.55
C ARG A 99 2.19 0.96 0.11
N LEU A 100 2.31 0.85 1.43
CA LEU A 100 3.40 1.48 2.19
C LEU A 100 4.78 1.07 1.66
N ALA A 101 4.96 -0.22 1.36
CA ALA A 101 6.20 -0.70 0.77
C ALA A 101 6.49 -0.11 -0.61
N ARG A 102 5.48 0.02 -1.48
CA ARG A 102 5.66 0.71 -2.78
C ARG A 102 6.05 2.15 -2.60
N GLU A 103 5.40 2.84 -1.65
CA GLU A 103 5.69 4.24 -1.38
C GLU A 103 7.13 4.47 -0.95
N TYR A 104 7.68 3.58 -0.12
CA TYR A 104 9.10 3.62 0.20
C TYR A 104 10.01 3.48 -1.03
N THR A 105 9.62 2.71 -2.06
CA THR A 105 10.44 2.55 -3.29
C THR A 105 10.54 3.82 -4.13
N TYR A 106 9.59 4.76 -4.01
CA TYR A 106 9.68 6.05 -4.70
C TYR A 106 10.76 6.98 -4.13
N LEU A 107 11.32 6.67 -2.95
CA LEU A 107 12.38 7.45 -2.30
C LEU A 107 13.79 7.04 -2.74
N TRP A 108 13.95 6.47 -3.95
CA TRP A 108 15.20 5.89 -4.44
C TRP A 108 16.37 6.86 -4.62
N GLN A 109 16.12 8.18 -4.67
CA GLN A 109 17.19 9.19 -4.70
C GLN A 109 17.53 9.72 -3.30
N GLU A 110 16.86 9.28 -2.23
CA GLU A 110 17.27 9.67 -0.88
C GLU A 110 18.65 9.08 -0.56
N PRO A 111 19.54 9.86 0.10
CA PRO A 111 20.88 9.37 0.45
C PRO A 111 20.86 8.10 1.31
N ASP A 112 19.83 7.94 2.13
CA ASP A 112 19.62 6.80 3.05
C ASP A 112 18.68 5.73 2.47
N TYR A 113 18.42 5.72 1.16
CA TYR A 113 17.50 4.77 0.53
C TYR A 113 17.85 3.30 0.83
N ARG A 114 19.14 2.95 0.76
CA ARG A 114 19.57 1.56 0.90
C ARG A 114 19.54 1.08 2.35
N GLU A 115 19.79 1.97 3.29
CA GLU A 115 19.93 1.68 4.71
C GLU A 115 18.60 1.81 5.46
N LYS A 116 17.69 2.67 4.96
CA LYS A 116 16.43 2.99 5.63
C LYS A 116 15.20 2.62 4.82
N TRP A 117 15.02 3.22 3.65
CA TRP A 117 13.74 3.15 2.94
C TRP A 117 13.48 1.79 2.30
N LEU A 118 14.47 1.20 1.64
CA LEU A 118 14.35 -0.14 1.05
C LEU A 118 14.18 -1.23 2.12
N PRO A 119 14.94 -1.24 3.24
CA PRO A 119 14.66 -2.16 4.36
C PRO A 119 13.28 -1.95 5.01
N ALA A 120 12.76 -0.72 5.04
CA ALA A 120 11.40 -0.46 5.52
C ALA A 120 10.34 -1.03 4.55
N ALA A 121 10.59 -0.96 3.24
CA ALA A 121 9.77 -1.62 2.23
C ALA A 121 9.79 -3.16 2.39
N ASP A 122 10.98 -3.74 2.59
CA ASP A 122 11.13 -5.18 2.82
C ASP A 122 10.28 -5.62 4.03
N ARG A 123 10.36 -4.89 5.15
CA ARG A 123 9.56 -5.16 6.36
C ARG A 123 8.06 -5.00 6.14
N ALA A 124 7.63 -3.95 5.44
CA ALA A 124 6.20 -3.77 5.16
C ALA A 124 5.65 -4.91 4.29
N MET A 125 6.42 -5.40 3.32
CA MET A 125 6.02 -6.56 2.51
C MET A 125 6.01 -7.87 3.29
N GLU A 126 6.94 -8.05 4.22
CA GLU A 126 6.92 -9.19 5.15
C GLU A 126 5.68 -9.16 6.06
N SER A 127 5.31 -7.98 6.58
CA SER A 127 4.05 -7.82 7.32
C SER A 127 2.82 -8.09 6.45
N ALA A 128 2.80 -7.59 5.21
CA ALA A 128 1.72 -7.90 4.27
C ALA A 128 1.60 -9.41 4.04
N ALA A 129 2.71 -10.11 3.82
CA ALA A 129 2.73 -11.56 3.62
C ALA A 129 2.25 -12.32 4.86
N PHE A 130 2.49 -11.81 6.06
CA PHE A 130 1.98 -12.38 7.30
C PHE A 130 0.45 -12.25 7.41
N PHE A 131 -0.11 -11.08 7.10
CA PHE A 131 -1.55 -10.80 7.28
C PHE A 131 -2.44 -11.23 6.11
N VAL A 132 -1.92 -11.30 4.87
CA VAL A 132 -2.71 -11.66 3.67
C VAL A 132 -3.30 -13.06 3.76
N GLY A 133 -2.59 -13.99 4.40
CA GLY A 133 -2.95 -15.40 4.45
C GLY A 133 -3.19 -15.98 3.06
N GLU A 134 -4.33 -16.64 2.86
CA GLU A 134 -4.73 -17.32 1.62
C GLU A 134 -5.96 -16.68 0.97
N LYS A 135 -6.15 -15.36 1.14
CA LYS A 135 -7.46 -14.73 0.85
C LYS A 135 -7.52 -13.94 -0.45
N ASN A 136 -6.40 -13.41 -0.94
CA ASN A 136 -6.42 -12.45 -2.04
C ASN A 136 -5.32 -12.72 -3.09
N PRO A 137 -5.67 -13.29 -4.26
CA PRO A 137 -4.70 -13.57 -5.31
C PRO A 137 -4.02 -12.30 -5.82
N ARG A 138 -4.73 -11.17 -5.95
CA ARG A 138 -4.15 -9.92 -6.45
C ARG A 138 -3.09 -9.38 -5.49
N GLN A 139 -3.31 -9.45 -4.18
CA GLN A 139 -2.31 -9.01 -3.21
C GLN A 139 -1.03 -9.85 -3.30
N HIS A 140 -1.16 -11.17 -3.53
CA HIS A 140 0.00 -12.02 -3.82
C HIS A 140 0.72 -11.62 -5.11
N VAL A 141 0.02 -11.29 -6.19
CA VAL A 141 0.65 -10.73 -7.40
C VAL A 141 1.48 -9.48 -7.08
N GLU A 142 0.91 -8.55 -6.30
CA GLU A 142 1.59 -7.30 -5.97
C GLU A 142 2.83 -7.48 -5.09
N MET A 143 2.80 -8.42 -4.14
CA MET A 143 4.00 -8.80 -3.38
C MET A 143 5.02 -9.51 -4.28
N GLY A 144 4.58 -10.36 -5.21
CA GLY A 144 5.43 -10.99 -6.21
C GLY A 144 6.18 -9.97 -7.06
N HIS A 145 5.48 -8.93 -7.54
CA HIS A 145 6.08 -7.83 -8.29
C HIS A 145 7.15 -7.10 -7.48
N TYR A 146 6.85 -6.82 -6.21
CA TYR A 146 7.80 -6.17 -5.32
C TYR A 146 9.09 -6.98 -5.19
N TRP A 147 9.00 -8.27 -4.87
CA TRP A 147 10.17 -9.12 -4.68
C TRP A 147 10.94 -9.35 -5.98
N ASN A 148 10.25 -9.38 -7.13
CA ASN A 148 10.90 -9.45 -8.44
C ASN A 148 11.70 -8.17 -8.75
N MET A 149 11.12 -7.00 -8.48
CA MET A 149 11.84 -5.72 -8.57
C MET A 149 13.04 -5.70 -7.62
N ARG A 150 12.84 -6.15 -6.38
CA ARG A 150 13.86 -6.20 -5.33
C ARG A 150 15.09 -7.02 -5.76
N ALA A 151 14.88 -8.14 -6.46
CA ALA A 151 15.93 -8.98 -7.00
C ALA A 151 16.73 -8.30 -8.13
N GLY A 152 16.12 -7.38 -8.88
CA GLY A 152 16.74 -6.66 -9.99
C GLY A 152 17.76 -5.58 -9.56
N HIS A 153 17.89 -5.27 -8.27
CA HIS A 153 18.83 -4.24 -7.83
C HIS A 153 20.30 -4.68 -8.02
N PRO A 154 21.14 -3.92 -8.77
CA PRO A 154 22.51 -4.32 -9.11
C PRO A 154 23.43 -4.56 -7.91
N TRP A 155 23.23 -3.82 -6.82
CA TRP A 155 24.04 -3.91 -5.60
C TRP A 155 23.62 -5.05 -4.67
N LEU A 156 22.57 -5.79 -5.00
CA LEU A 156 22.14 -6.93 -4.19
C LEU A 156 23.06 -8.13 -4.44
N ARG A 157 23.67 -8.65 -3.37
CA ARG A 157 24.46 -9.89 -3.40
C ARG A 157 23.62 -11.05 -3.94
N ALA A 158 24.27 -12.00 -4.61
CA ALA A 158 23.61 -13.15 -5.26
C ALA A 158 22.64 -13.90 -4.32
N GLU A 159 23.06 -14.22 -3.10
CA GLU A 159 22.22 -14.89 -2.09
C GLU A 159 20.92 -14.14 -1.80
N ARG A 160 21.00 -12.81 -1.63
CA ARG A 160 19.82 -11.97 -1.35
C ARG A 160 18.95 -11.81 -2.60
N ARG A 161 19.55 -11.80 -3.78
CA ARG A 161 18.83 -11.81 -5.06
C ARG A 161 18.03 -13.10 -5.20
N ASP A 162 18.65 -14.25 -4.98
CA ASP A 162 17.99 -15.55 -5.07
C ASP A 162 16.88 -15.69 -4.04
N ALA A 163 17.09 -15.21 -2.81
CA ALA A 163 16.05 -15.18 -1.79
C ALA A 163 14.84 -14.32 -2.20
N ALA A 164 15.08 -13.13 -2.79
CA ALA A 164 14.01 -12.29 -3.30
C ALA A 164 13.27 -12.96 -4.48
N LEU A 165 13.98 -13.61 -5.40
CA LEU A 165 13.34 -14.37 -6.49
C LEU A 165 12.50 -15.54 -5.99
N GLN A 166 12.97 -16.26 -4.97
CA GLN A 166 12.21 -17.33 -4.33
C GLN A 166 10.92 -16.79 -3.71
N ARG A 167 10.99 -15.66 -2.99
CA ARG A 167 9.80 -14.99 -2.44
C ARG A 167 8.83 -14.56 -3.54
N ALA A 168 9.34 -13.97 -4.64
CA ALA A 168 8.51 -13.58 -5.78
C ALA A 168 7.76 -14.78 -6.37
N ARG A 169 8.48 -15.88 -6.66
CA ARG A 169 7.89 -17.12 -7.17
C ARG A 169 6.86 -17.71 -6.23
N TRP A 170 7.14 -17.74 -4.92
CA TRP A 170 6.19 -18.25 -3.93
C TRP A 170 4.86 -17.49 -3.97
N HIS A 171 4.91 -16.16 -4.00
CA HIS A 171 3.71 -15.34 -4.09
C HIS A 171 2.96 -15.54 -5.42
N TYR A 172 3.66 -15.58 -6.55
CA TYR A 172 3.01 -15.85 -7.84
C TYR A 172 2.33 -17.23 -7.88
N HIS A 173 2.99 -18.27 -7.36
CA HIS A 173 2.37 -19.59 -7.25
C HIS A 173 1.14 -19.58 -6.34
N LYS A 174 1.19 -18.86 -5.21
CA LYS A 174 0.02 -18.67 -4.34
C LYS A 174 -1.12 -17.94 -5.06
N ALA A 175 -0.83 -16.90 -5.82
CA ALA A 175 -1.84 -16.19 -6.60
C ALA A 175 -2.55 -17.13 -7.61
N LEU A 176 -1.78 -17.88 -8.38
CA LEU A 176 -2.31 -18.85 -9.36
C LEU A 176 -3.09 -20.00 -8.70
N ALA A 177 -2.67 -20.44 -7.52
CA ALA A 177 -3.39 -21.47 -6.77
C ALA A 177 -4.76 -20.98 -6.26
N LEU A 178 -4.85 -19.70 -5.88
CA LEU A 178 -6.09 -19.09 -5.38
C LEU A 178 -7.08 -18.75 -6.49
N ASP A 179 -6.59 -18.44 -7.69
CA ASP A 179 -7.43 -18.10 -8.84
C ASP A 179 -6.86 -18.70 -10.15
N PRO A 180 -6.96 -20.03 -10.32
CA PRO A 180 -6.36 -20.74 -11.46
C PRO A 180 -7.05 -20.44 -12.80
N GLY A 181 -8.27 -19.88 -12.78
CA GLY A 181 -9.03 -19.53 -13.98
C GLY A 181 -8.63 -18.20 -14.62
N ASN A 182 -7.87 -17.38 -13.89
CA ASN A 182 -7.56 -16.01 -14.31
C ASN A 182 -6.35 -15.95 -15.25
N ARG A 183 -6.65 -16.06 -16.54
CA ARG A 183 -5.66 -16.07 -17.62
C ARG A 183 -4.88 -14.77 -17.74
N GLU A 184 -5.50 -13.63 -17.41
CA GLU A 184 -4.85 -12.33 -17.47
C GLU A 184 -3.75 -12.23 -16.40
N MET A 185 -4.08 -12.62 -15.17
CA MET A 185 -3.11 -12.70 -14.08
C MET A 185 -1.97 -13.68 -14.39
N ALA A 186 -2.28 -14.85 -14.95
CA ALA A 186 -1.26 -15.82 -15.34
C ALA A 186 -0.29 -15.25 -16.37
N ARG A 187 -0.81 -14.57 -17.41
CA ARG A 187 0.02 -13.91 -18.41
C ARG A 187 0.90 -12.81 -17.80
N GLU A 188 0.34 -11.98 -16.91
CA GLU A 188 1.10 -10.94 -16.20
C GLU A 188 2.28 -11.53 -15.41
N ILE A 189 2.02 -12.61 -14.66
CA ILE A 189 3.05 -13.33 -13.89
C ILE A 189 4.14 -13.88 -14.83
N ASP A 190 3.76 -14.54 -15.92
CA ASP A 190 4.70 -15.14 -16.87
C ASP A 190 5.60 -14.08 -17.52
N GLU A 191 5.05 -12.94 -17.92
CA GLU A 191 5.80 -11.81 -18.47
C GLU A 191 6.84 -11.28 -17.48
N LYS A 192 6.47 -11.16 -16.20
CA LYS A 192 7.37 -10.67 -15.14
C LYS A 192 8.48 -11.68 -14.85
N MET A 193 8.16 -12.97 -14.84
CA MET A 193 9.12 -14.05 -14.61
C MET A 193 10.10 -14.25 -15.77
N ALA A 194 9.65 -14.03 -17.01
CA ALA A 194 10.50 -14.13 -18.19
C ALA A 194 11.57 -13.03 -18.25
N LYS A 195 11.24 -11.81 -17.82
CA LYS A 195 12.18 -10.66 -17.76
C LYS A 195 13.35 -10.90 -16.81
N THR A 196 13.18 -11.77 -15.83
CA THR A 196 14.19 -12.03 -14.78
C THR A 196 15.17 -13.15 -15.15
N LYS A 197 14.94 -13.87 -16.24
CA LYS A 197 15.86 -14.92 -16.76
C LYS A 197 16.91 -14.38 -17.75
N ARG A 198 16.79 -13.12 -18.17
CA ARG A 198 17.74 -12.43 -19.06
C ARG A 198 18.70 -11.59 -18.23
#